data_AF-N1ZWY1-F1
#
_entry.id   AF-N1ZWY1-F1
#
_cell.length_a   1.000
_cell.length_b   1.000
_cell.length_c   1.000
_cell.angle_alpha   90.00
_cell.angle_beta   90.00
_cell.angle_gamma   90.00
#
_symmetry.space_group_name_H-M   'P 1'
#
loop_
_entity.id
_entity.type
_entity.pdbx_description
1 polymer ?
#
loop_
_entity_poly.entity_id
_entity_poly.type
_entity_poly.pdbx_seq_one_letter_code
_entity_poly.pdbx_strand_id
1 'polypeptide(L)' 'MKNNNIVCVVALDKNTGWIKTCTSCDKEDSQKYAKYYRSIGYNSKVVTYEELEELQKKESEERKKFYEEYV' A
#
# COMPACT_ATOMS: atom_id res chain seq x y z
N MET A 1 20.62 -5.66 15.77
CA MET A 1 19.92 -4.80 14.78
C MET A 1 18.43 -4.84 15.10
N LYS A 2 17.84 -3.74 15.60
CA LYS A 2 16.39 -3.66 15.86
C LYS A 2 15.71 -3.21 14.57
N ASN A 3 15.33 -4.14 13.70
CA ASN A 3 14.62 -3.86 12.45
C ASN A 3 13.11 -3.52 12.65
N ASN A 4 12.65 -3.26 13.88
CA ASN A 4 11.22 -3.14 14.18
C ASN A 4 10.62 -1.73 13.99
N ASN A 5 11.39 -0.76 13.49
CA ASN A 5 10.92 0.62 13.34
C ASN A 5 10.63 1.05 11.90
N ILE A 6 11.03 0.28 10.90
CA ILE A 6 10.73 0.59 9.50
C ILE A 6 9.38 -0.01 9.13
N VAL A 7 8.51 0.83 8.58
CA VAL A 7 7.18 0.47 8.07
C VAL A 7 7.03 0.95 6.64
N CYS A 8 5.96 0.55 5.97
CA CYS A 8 5.61 1.04 4.65
C CYS A 8 4.29 1.81 4.72
N VAL A 9 4.24 2.98 4.07
CA VAL A 9 3.01 3.73 3.89
C VAL A 9 2.55 3.57 2.45
N VAL A 10 1.39 2.94 2.26
CA VAL A 10 0.82 2.70 0.94
C VAL A 10 -0.18 3.80 0.58
N ALA A 11 -0.16 4.20 -0.70
CA ALA A 11 -1.18 5.02 -1.33
C ALA A 11 -2.08 4.10 -2.17
N LEU A 12 -3.37 4.09 -1.86
CA LEU A 12 -4.38 3.25 -2.49
C LEU A 12 -5.30 4.10 -3.35
N ASP A 13 -5.58 3.64 -4.57
CA ASP A 13 -6.61 4.22 -5.42
C ASP A 13 -7.95 4.25 -4.69
N LYS A 14 -8.69 5.36 -4.76
CA LYS A 14 -9.97 5.50 -4.06
C LYS A 14 -11.05 4.57 -4.60
N ASN A 15 -11.00 4.25 -5.88
CA ASN A 15 -12.05 3.50 -6.56
C ASN A 15 -11.74 2.01 -6.56
N THR A 16 -10.48 1.64 -6.84
CA THR A 16 -10.10 0.23 -6.98
C THR A 16 -9.51 -0.36 -5.70
N GLY A 17 -9.03 0.47 -4.76
CA GLY A 17 -8.31 0.01 -3.58
C GLY A 17 -6.91 -0.54 -3.88
N TRP A 18 -6.44 -0.47 -5.13
CA TRP A 18 -5.14 -0.98 -5.57
C TRP A 18 -4.01 -0.04 -5.16
N ILE A 19 -2.84 -0.63 -4.92
CA ILE A 19 -1.63 0.11 -4.59
C ILE A 19 -1.20 0.91 -5.81
N LYS A 20 -1.10 2.23 -5.65
CA LYS A 20 -0.54 3.14 -6.67
C LYS A 20 0.94 3.41 -6.44
N THR A 21 1.31 3.57 -5.17
CA THR A 21 2.70 3.73 -4.74
C THR A 21 2.83 3.45 -3.26
N CYS A 22 4.06 3.31 -2.78
CA CYS A 22 4.34 3.15 -1.36
C CYS A 22 5.68 3.79 -0.99
N THR A 23 5.86 4.09 0.29
CA THR A 23 7.11 4.67 0.83
C THR A 23 7.52 3.93 2.09
N SER A 24 8.76 3.44 2.09
CA SER A 24 9.42 2.94 3.29
C SER A 24 9.87 4.12 4.15
N CYS A 25 9.53 4.10 5.43
CA CYS A 25 9.94 5.14 6.38
C CYS A 25 10.01 4.60 7.80
N ASP A 26 10.62 5.37 8.69
CA ASP A 26 10.47 5.13 10.13
C ASP A 26 9.01 5.29 10.55
N LYS A 27 8.62 4.50 11.56
CA LYS A 27 7.27 4.49 12.11
C LYS A 27 6.83 5.87 12.60
N GLU A 28 7.77 6.66 13.11
CA GLU A 28 7.55 8.03 13.60
C GLU A 28 7.10 8.98 12.47
N ASP A 29 7.67 8.83 11.27
CA ASP A 29 7.33 9.63 10.10
C ASP A 29 6.10 9.10 9.33
N SER A 30 5.67 7.87 9.61
CA SER A 30 4.61 7.19 8.83
C SER A 30 3.33 8.00 8.70
N GLN A 31 2.92 8.72 9.76
CA GLN A 31 1.71 9.53 9.74
C GLN A 31 1.83 10.76 8.86
N LYS A 32 3.04 11.33 8.72
CA LYS A 32 3.30 12.46 7.81
C LYS A 32 3.06 12.04 6.36
N TYR A 33 3.62 10.90 5.96
CA TYR A 33 3.41 10.34 4.62
C TYR A 33 1.96 9.92 4.39
N ALA A 34 1.32 9.30 5.38
CA ALA A 34 -0.09 8.89 5.26
C ALA A 34 -1.02 10.10 5.09
N LYS A 35 -0.75 11.19 5.81
CA LYS A 35 -1.48 12.46 5.65
C LYS A 35 -1.23 13.07 4.27
N TYR A 36 0.01 13.04 3.78
CA TYR A 36 0.35 13.52 2.45
C TYR A 36 -0.43 12.77 1.36
N TYR A 37 -0.43 11.44 1.37
CA TYR A 37 -1.18 10.65 0.40
C TYR A 37 -2.69 10.93 0.44
N ARG A 38 -3.26 11.07 1.64
CA ARG A 38 -4.66 11.49 1.79
C ARG A 38 -4.92 12.88 1.22
N SER A 39 -4.00 13.83 1.41
CA SER A 39 -4.14 15.20 0.93
C SER A 39 -4.14 15.32 -0.60
N ILE A 40 -3.44 14.42 -1.30
CA ILE A 40 -3.38 14.40 -2.77
C ILE A 40 -4.42 13.47 -3.41
N GLY A 41 -5.38 12.98 -2.61
CA GLY A 41 -6.56 12.29 -3.12
C GLY A 41 -6.51 10.77 -3.10
N TYR A 42 -5.51 10.14 -2.48
CA TYR A 42 -5.49 8.68 -2.27
C TYR A 42 -6.09 8.27 -0.92
N ASN A 43 -6.51 7.02 -0.82
CA ASN A 43 -6.59 6.37 0.48
C ASN A 43 -5.16 6.03 0.94
N SER A 44 -4.92 5.90 2.25
CA SER A 44 -3.58 5.55 2.73
C SER A 44 -3.62 4.72 4.01
N LYS A 45 -2.72 3.72 4.06
CA LYS A 45 -2.55 2.80 5.18
C LYS A 45 -1.06 2.69 5.52
N VAL A 46 -0.74 2.61 6.82
CA VAL A 46 0.60 2.23 7.29
C VAL A 46 0.57 0.72 7.54
N VAL A 47 1.55 0.00 6.99
CA VAL A 47 1.61 -1.46 6.99
C VAL A 47 3.02 -1.96 7.30
N THR A 48 3.13 -3.19 7.78
CA THR A 48 4.40 -3.93 7.78
C THR A 48 4.76 -4.41 6.37
N TYR A 49 5.96 -4.94 6.18
CA TYR A 49 6.34 -5.55 4.91
C TYR A 49 5.60 -6.86 4.62
N GLU A 50 5.26 -7.62 5.66
CA GLU A 50 4.44 -8.84 5.54
C GLU A 50 3.03 -8.47 5.04
N GLU A 51 2.41 -7.46 5.65
CA GLU A 51 1.11 -6.94 5.19
C GLU A 51 1.17 -6.35 3.77
N LEU A 52 2.30 -5.73 3.39
CA LEU A 52 2.50 -5.22 2.03
C LEU A 52 2.53 -6.36 1.01
N GLU A 53 3.25 -7.44 1.31
CA GLU A 53 3.32 -8.62 0.44
C GLU A 53 1.93 -9.27 0.27
N GLU A 54 1.16 -9.39 1.35
CA GLU A 54 -0.22 -9.88 1.29
C GLU A 54 -1.12 -9.00 0.39
N LEU A 55 -1.01 -7.66 0.52
CA LEU A 55 -1.77 -6.73 -0.32
C LEU A 55 -1.39 -6.86 -1.80
N GLN A 56 -0.10 -6.96 -2.10
CA GLN A 56 0.40 -7.12 -3.47
C GLN A 56 -0.04 -8.44 -4.09
N LYS A 57 0.01 -9.52 -3.31
CA LYS A 57 -0.46 -10.84 -3.76
C LYS A 57 -1.95 -10.83 -4.08
N LYS A 58 -2.76 -10.26 -3.18
CA LYS A 58 -4.21 -10.12 -3.40
C LYS A 58 -4.50 -9.30 -4.67
N GLU A 59 -3.83 -8.17 -4.85
CA GLU A 59 -4.01 -7.33 -6.05
C GLU A 59 -3.60 -8.09 -7.33
N SER A 60 -2.51 -8.85 -7.28
CA SER A 60 -2.06 -9.67 -8.42
C SER A 60 -3.08 -10.75 -8.78
N GLU A 61 -3.69 -11.40 -7.79
CA GLU A 61 -4.72 -12.42 -8.01
C GLU A 61 -6.00 -11.81 -8.59
N GLU A 62 -6.43 -10.64 -8.10
CA GLU A 62 -7.58 -9.91 -8.64
C GLU A 62 -7.36 -9.47 -10.10
N ARG A 63 -6.18 -8.91 -10.40
CA ARG A 63 -5.81 -8.51 -11.77
C ARG A 63 -5.78 -9.71 -12.70
N LYS A 64 -5.23 -10.84 -12.25
CA LYS A 64 -5.18 -12.08 -13.05
C LYS A 64 -6.59 -12.55 -13.41
N LYS A 65 -7.52 -12.57 -12.46
CA LYS A 65 -8.93 -12.93 -12.71
C LYS A 65 -9.58 -12.00 -13.73
N PHE A 66 -9.34 -10.69 -13.61
CA PHE A 66 -9.86 -9.73 -14.57
C PHE A 66 -9.32 -9.98 -15.99
N TYR A 67 -8.05 -10.33 -16.14
CA TYR A 67 -7.52 -10.70 -17.47
C TYR A 67 -8.10 -12.02 -17.98
N GLU A 68 -8.26 -13.03 -17.13
CA GLU A 68 -8.83 -14.33 -17.54
C GLU A 68 -10.33 -14.26 -17.90
N GLU A 69 -11.06 -13.30 -17.35
CA GLU A 69 -12.50 -13.11 -17.63
C GLU A 69 -12.75 -12.32 -18.93
N TYR A 70 -11.83 -11.43 -19.31
CA TYR A 70 -12.00 -10.49 -20.43
C TYR A 70 -11.05 -10.71 -21.62
N VAL A 71 -10.22 -11.76 -21.59
CA VAL A 71 -9.36 -12.22 -22.69
C VAL A 71 -9.77 -13.63 -23.10
#